data_AF-A0A5Y1YI32-F1
#
_entry.id   AF-A0A5Y1YI32-F1
#
_cell.length_a   1.000
_cell.length_b   1.000
_cell.length_c   1.000
_cell.angle_alpha   90.00
_cell.angle_beta   90.00
_cell.angle_gamma   90.00
#
_symmetry.space_group_name_H-M   'P 1'
#
loop_
_entity.id
_entity.type
_entity.pdbx_description
1 polymer ?
#
loop_
_entity_poly.entity_id
_entity_poly.type
_entity_poly.pdbx_seq_one_letter_code
_entity_poly.pdbx_strand_id
1 'polypeptide(L)'
;MAEQHNPQHWSQLSPDDQIRFWQDVDEGSVGSFLVPPEKKRTKRRRGEHSTKPKCENPSWFRPAHYKKLGGQLGYAYNRLVKKDPVTGECSLRMHMSLHPLYVKERKRAG
;
A
#
# COMPACT_ATOMS: atom_id res chain seq x y z
N MET A 1 -0.15 32.88 30.31
CA MET A 1 0.87 31.88 29.97
C MET A 1 0.20 30.52 30.11
N ALA A 2 0.05 29.76 29.02
CA ALA A 2 -0.58 28.44 29.12
C ALA A 2 0.48 27.47 29.63
N GLU A 3 0.30 26.95 30.86
CA GLU A 3 1.16 25.90 31.41
C GLU A 3 1.13 24.72 30.45
N GLN A 4 2.30 24.37 29.93
CA GLN A 4 2.49 23.18 29.12
C GLN A 4 2.29 21.98 30.05
N HIS A 5 1.08 21.43 30.05
CA HIS A 5 0.79 20.17 30.72
C HIS A 5 1.58 19.07 29.98
N ASN A 6 2.78 18.77 30.46
CA ASN A 6 3.50 17.58 30.07
C ASN A 6 2.95 16.45 30.94
N PRO A 7 2.17 15.49 30.41
CA PRO A 7 1.64 14.41 31.22
C PRO A 7 2.80 13.47 31.59
N GLN A 8 3.41 13.74 32.75
CA GLN A 8 4.49 12.93 33.30
C GLN A 8 3.95 11.53 33.63
N HIS A 9 4.66 10.50 33.20
CA HIS A 9 4.27 9.12 33.49
C HIS A 9 4.48 8.84 34.99
N TRP A 10 3.59 8.08 35.63
CA TRP A 10 3.68 7.77 37.07
C TRP A 10 5.05 7.19 37.48
N SER A 11 5.72 6.44 36.60
CA SER A 11 7.06 5.87 36.86
C SER A 11 8.19 6.91 36.90
N GLN A 12 7.91 8.16 36.52
CA GLN A 12 8.85 9.28 36.55
C GLN A 12 8.67 10.14 37.81
N LEU A 13 7.72 9.80 38.68
CA LEU A 13 7.51 10.49 39.96
C LEU A 13 8.54 10.03 40.99
N SER A 14 8.72 10.81 42.05
CA SER A 14 9.53 10.40 43.20
C SER A 14 8.92 9.17 43.89
N PRO A 15 9.69 8.34 44.63
CA PRO A 15 9.15 7.16 45.29
C PRO A 15 7.95 7.47 46.21
N ASP A 16 7.99 8.57 46.95
CA ASP A 16 6.91 8.98 47.86
C ASP A 16 5.64 9.39 47.09
N ASP A 17 5.81 10.05 45.95
CA ASP A 17 4.70 10.46 45.08
C ASP A 17 4.11 9.27 44.30
N GLN A 18 4.91 8.25 43.99
CA GLN A 18 4.43 7.00 43.42
C GLN A 18 3.52 6.27 44.40
N ILE A 19 3.89 6.20 45.69
CA ILE A 19 3.10 5.56 46.73
C ILE A 19 1.73 6.25 46.86
N ARG A 20 1.71 7.59 46.91
CA ARG A 20 0.47 8.37 46.95
C ARG A 20 -0.39 8.17 45.71
N PHE A 21 0.23 8.19 44.53
CA PHE A 21 -0.48 7.95 43.27
C PHE A 21 -1.18 6.59 43.25
N TRP A 22 -0.54 5.52 43.73
CA TRP A 22 -1.18 4.20 43.79
C TRP A 22 -2.29 4.11 44.84
N GLN A 23 -2.16 4.81 45.97
CA GLN A 23 -3.24 4.93 46.95
C GLN A 23 -4.47 5.61 46.34
N ASP A 24 -4.28 6.72 45.61
CA ASP A 24 -5.39 7.42 44.95
C ASP A 24 -6.05 6.60 43.82
N VAL A 25 -5.29 5.70 43.18
CA VAL A 25 -5.81 4.73 42.19
C VAL A 25 -6.65 3.66 42.88
N ASP A 26 -6.15 3.08 43.98
CA ASP A 26 -6.86 2.06 44.77
C ASP A 26 -8.14 2.61 45.41
N GLU A 27 -8.13 3.89 45.81
CA GLU A 27 -9.30 4.62 46.31
C GLU A 27 -10.28 5.04 45.21
N GLY A 28 -9.95 4.83 43.94
CA GLY A 28 -10.79 5.13 42.78
C GLY A 28 -10.90 6.63 42.45
N SER A 29 -10.05 7.47 43.06
CA SER A 29 -9.95 8.91 42.80
C SER A 29 -9.36 9.21 41.42
N VAL A 30 -8.43 8.36 40.95
CA VAL A 30 -7.78 8.48 39.63
C VAL A 30 -8.42 7.52 38.62
N GLY A 31 -9.12 8.07 37.63
CA GLY A 31 -9.85 7.28 36.62
C GLY A 31 -9.00 6.58 35.55
N SER A 32 -7.71 6.91 35.39
CA SER A 32 -6.80 6.18 34.48
C SER A 32 -5.32 6.45 34.77
N PHE A 33 -4.50 5.40 34.76
CA PHE A 33 -3.04 5.46 34.91
C PHE A 33 -2.29 5.65 33.58
N LEU A 34 -2.99 5.54 32.45
CA LEU A 34 -2.39 5.57 31.12
C LEU A 34 -2.23 7.01 30.64
N VAL A 35 -0.99 7.41 30.37
CA VAL A 35 -0.73 8.66 29.64
C VAL A 35 -1.20 8.46 28.20
N PRO A 36 -2.13 9.27 27.68
CA PRO A 36 -2.57 9.14 26.29
C PRO A 36 -1.37 9.32 25.37
N PRO A 37 -1.15 8.40 24.40
CA PRO A 37 0.00 8.50 23.53
C PRO A 37 -0.07 9.80 22.73
N GLU A 38 1.00 10.59 22.79
CA GLU A 38 1.11 11.76 21.94
C GLU A 38 0.96 11.35 20.47
N LYS A 39 -0.02 11.95 19.78
CA LYS A 39 -0.28 11.68 18.36
C LYS A 39 0.86 12.26 17.51
N LYS A 40 1.96 11.51 17.38
CA LYS A 40 3.07 11.86 16.49
C LYS A 40 2.57 11.83 15.04
N ARG A 41 2.69 12.96 14.34
CA ARG A 41 2.36 13.03 12.91
C ARG A 41 3.32 12.12 12.14
N THR A 42 2.77 11.24 11.29
CA THR A 42 3.58 10.37 10.43
C THR A 42 4.45 11.23 9.50
N LYS A 43 5.76 10.95 9.49
CA LYS A 43 6.71 11.60 8.56
C LYS A 43 6.64 10.99 7.14
N ARG A 44 5.79 9.98 6.92
CA ARG A 44 5.61 9.36 5.61
C ARG A 44 4.96 10.36 4.66
N ARG A 45 5.64 10.68 3.56
CA ARG A 45 5.10 11.45 2.44
C ARG A 45 5.11 10.57 1.18
N ARG A 46 4.11 10.74 0.33
CA ARG A 46 4.19 10.24 -1.05
C ARG A 46 5.34 10.99 -1.72
N GLY A 47 6.25 10.28 -2.37
CA GLY A 47 7.38 10.93 -3.05
C GLY A 47 6.91 11.72 -4.27
N GLU A 48 7.72 12.67 -4.72
CA GLU A 48 7.50 13.52 -5.91
C GLU A 48 7.53 12.77 -7.25
N HIS A 49 7.55 11.43 -7.23
CA HIS A 49 7.57 10.65 -8.47
C HIS A 49 6.19 10.67 -9.14
N SER A 50 6.21 10.91 -10.45
CA SER A 50 5.02 10.81 -11.28
C SER A 50 4.36 9.46 -11.09
N THR A 51 3.12 9.47 -10.61
CA THR A 51 2.27 8.26 -10.51
C THR A 51 1.60 7.96 -11.86
N LYS A 52 1.83 8.80 -12.88
CA LYS A 52 1.35 8.54 -14.23
C LYS A 52 2.09 7.32 -14.80
N PRO A 53 1.38 6.42 -15.50
CA PRO A 53 2.04 5.30 -16.15
C PRO A 53 3.03 5.80 -17.19
N LYS A 54 4.15 5.08 -17.39
CA LYS A 54 5.16 5.41 -18.42
C LYS A 54 4.59 5.41 -19.84
N CYS A 55 3.52 4.65 -20.05
CA CYS A 55 2.81 4.54 -21.32
C CYS A 55 1.32 4.76 -21.01
N GLU A 56 0.68 5.74 -21.64
CA GLU A 56 -0.74 6.02 -21.41
C GLU A 56 -1.61 4.85 -21.89
N ASN A 57 -1.25 4.23 -23.02
CA ASN A 57 -1.85 3.02 -23.56
C ASN A 57 -0.77 1.95 -23.78
N PRO A 58 -0.47 1.09 -22.79
CA PRO A 58 0.48 0.01 -22.99
C PRO A 58 -0.07 -0.97 -24.04
N SER A 59 0.55 -0.98 -25.23
CA SER A 59 0.24 -1.98 -26.25
C SER A 59 0.93 -3.30 -25.90
N TRP A 60 0.14 -4.33 -25.59
CA TRP A 60 0.66 -5.69 -25.32
C TRP A 60 1.01 -6.47 -26.58
N PHE A 61 0.82 -5.86 -27.75
CA PHE A 61 1.00 -6.47 -29.05
C PHE A 61 2.29 -6.01 -29.69
N ARG A 62 2.86 -6.90 -30.48
CA ARG A 62 4.01 -6.61 -31.31
C ARG A 62 3.65 -5.54 -32.36
N PRO A 63 4.33 -4.38 -32.38
CA PRO A 63 4.15 -3.39 -33.44
C PRO A 63 4.43 -3.95 -34.84
N ALA A 64 3.82 -3.35 -35.86
CA ALA A 64 3.91 -3.83 -37.24
C ALA A 64 5.35 -3.82 -37.79
N HIS A 65 6.18 -2.87 -37.38
CA HIS A 65 7.54 -2.65 -37.89
C HIS A 65 8.58 -3.68 -37.41
N TYR A 66 8.30 -4.44 -36.34
CA TYR A 66 9.20 -5.50 -35.91
C TYR A 66 9.05 -6.75 -36.78
N LYS A 67 9.96 -7.73 -36.65
CA LYS A 67 9.82 -9.07 -37.26
C LYS A 67 8.89 -9.96 -36.43
N LYS A 68 8.22 -10.94 -37.05
CA LYS A 68 7.35 -11.87 -36.32
C LYS A 68 8.22 -12.75 -35.41
N LEU A 69 7.70 -13.05 -34.22
CA LEU A 69 8.35 -14.00 -33.31
C LEU A 69 8.30 -15.39 -33.95
N GLY A 70 9.44 -16.07 -33.99
CA GLY A 70 9.56 -17.45 -34.49
C GLY A 70 9.48 -18.48 -33.37
N GLY A 71 9.44 -19.75 -33.74
CA GLY A 71 9.51 -20.88 -32.82
C GLY A 71 8.38 -20.92 -31.79
N GLN A 72 8.71 -21.42 -30.58
CA GLN A 72 7.74 -21.57 -29.49
C GLN A 72 7.15 -20.23 -29.02
N LEU A 73 7.94 -19.16 -29.02
CA LEU A 73 7.46 -17.82 -28.66
C LEU A 73 6.44 -17.29 -29.66
N GLY A 74 6.66 -17.49 -30.95
CA GLY A 74 5.69 -17.17 -32.00
C GLY A 74 4.39 -17.95 -31.86
N TYR A 75 4.50 -19.25 -31.58
CA TYR A 75 3.34 -20.11 -31.36
C TYR A 75 2.52 -19.67 -30.15
N ALA A 76 3.18 -19.44 -29.01
CA ALA A 76 2.53 -18.92 -27.80
C ALA A 76 1.87 -17.55 -28.04
N TYR A 77 2.54 -16.65 -28.76
CA TYR A 77 1.99 -15.34 -29.12
C TYR A 77 0.70 -15.48 -29.95
N ASN A 78 0.71 -16.29 -31.01
CA ASN A 78 -0.47 -16.50 -31.86
C ASN A 78 -1.63 -17.18 -31.13
N ARG A 79 -1.33 -17.98 -30.11
CA ARG A 79 -2.34 -18.59 -29.24
C ARG A 79 -2.98 -17.56 -28.31
N LEU A 80 -2.22 -16.56 -27.86
CA LEU A 80 -2.69 -15.52 -26.94
C LEU A 80 -3.39 -14.35 -27.63
N VAL A 81 -2.88 -13.92 -28.79
CA VAL A 81 -3.35 -12.75 -29.53
C VAL A 81 -4.30 -13.17 -30.64
N LYS A 82 -5.47 -12.52 -30.72
CA LYS A 82 -6.39 -12.60 -31.85
C LYS A 82 -6.23 -11.33 -32.68
N LYS A 83 -6.07 -11.49 -33.99
CA LYS A 83 -6.11 -10.39 -34.94
C LYS A 83 -7.43 -10.44 -35.71
N ASP A 84 -8.13 -9.32 -35.77
CA ASP A 84 -9.30 -9.20 -36.63
C ASP A 84 -8.86 -9.18 -38.11
N PRO A 85 -9.41 -10.03 -38.97
CA PRO A 85 -9.04 -10.06 -40.39
C PRO A 85 -9.50 -8.80 -41.16
N VAL A 86 -10.55 -8.10 -40.71
CA VAL A 86 -11.12 -6.94 -41.41
C VAL A 86 -10.43 -5.65 -40.97
N THR A 87 -10.37 -5.38 -39.67
CA THR A 87 -9.78 -4.12 -39.14
C THR A 87 -8.27 -4.22 -38.92
N GLY A 88 -7.74 -5.43 -38.80
CA GLY A 88 -6.34 -5.67 -38.44
C GLY A 88 -6.02 -5.40 -36.96
N GLU A 89 -7.02 -5.07 -36.14
CA GLU A 89 -6.83 -4.80 -34.72
C GLU A 89 -6.43 -6.06 -33.96
N CYS A 90 -5.52 -5.89 -33.00
CA CYS A 90 -5.08 -6.96 -32.13
C CYS A 90 -5.84 -6.88 -30.80
N SER A 91 -6.37 -8.02 -30.36
CA SER A 91 -6.97 -8.20 -29.04
C SER A 91 -6.36 -9.42 -28.35
N LEU A 92 -6.33 -9.41 -27.01
CA LEU A 92 -5.96 -10.60 -26.25
C LEU A 92 -7.16 -11.53 -26.17
N ARG A 93 -6.93 -12.85 -26.29
CA ARG A 93 -7.98 -13.88 -26.11
C ARG A 93 -8.38 -14.08 -24.65
N MET A 94 -7.66 -13.45 -23.72
CA MET A 94 -7.93 -13.46 -22.30
C MET A 94 -8.00 -12.05 -21.76
N HIS A 95 -8.82 -11.86 -20.73
CA HIS A 95 -8.82 -10.64 -19.94
C HIS A 95 -7.70 -10.70 -18.91
N MET A 96 -6.67 -9.86 -19.08
CA MET A 96 -5.50 -9.84 -18.19
C MET A 96 -5.89 -9.60 -16.72
N SER A 97 -6.93 -8.79 -16.48
CA SER A 97 -7.48 -8.52 -15.15
C SER A 97 -8.03 -9.76 -14.44
N LEU A 98 -8.43 -10.78 -15.19
CA LEU A 98 -8.95 -12.05 -14.68
C LEU A 98 -7.88 -13.17 -14.69
N HIS A 99 -6.67 -12.88 -15.17
CA HIS A 99 -5.62 -13.89 -15.25
C HIS A 99 -5.23 -14.36 -13.83
N PRO A 100 -5.14 -15.67 -13.57
CA PRO A 100 -4.89 -16.20 -12.22
C PRO A 100 -3.65 -15.61 -11.55
N LEU A 101 -2.55 -15.43 -12.31
CA LEU A 101 -1.33 -14.80 -11.80
C LEU A 101 -1.55 -13.33 -11.43
N TYR A 102 -2.28 -12.58 -12.27
CA TYR A 102 -2.55 -11.16 -12.00
C TYR A 102 -3.42 -10.99 -10.75
N VAL A 103 -4.49 -11.79 -10.62
CA VAL A 103 -5.37 -11.78 -9.46
C VAL A 103 -4.61 -12.13 -8.18
N LYS A 104 -3.72 -13.13 -8.25
CA LYS A 104 -2.89 -13.55 -7.11
C LYS A 104 -1.96 -12.44 -6.63
N GLU A 105 -1.19 -11.84 -7.53
CA GLU A 105 -0.24 -10.78 -7.16
C GLU A 105 -0.96 -9.50 -6.73
N ARG A 106 -2.11 -9.17 -7.35
CA ARG A 106 -2.94 -8.04 -6.90
C ARG A 106 -3.40 -8.22 -5.45
N LYS A 107 -3.89 -9.39 -5.07
CA LYS A 107 -4.28 -9.69 -3.68
C LYS A 107 -3.09 -9.60 -2.71
N ARG A 108 -1.89 -9.95 -3.17
CA ARG A 108 -0.67 -9.86 -2.37
C ARG A 108 -0.21 -8.42 -2.16
N ALA A 109 -0.45 -7.54 -3.12
CA ALA A 109 -0.05 -6.13 -3.07
C ALA A 109 -0.91 -5.27 -2.12
N GLY A 110 -2.11 -5.75 -1.74
CA GLY A 110 -3.06 -5.03 -0.87
C GLY A 110 -4.17 -4.37 -1.66
#